data_AF-A0A7C9ACU8-F1
#
_entry.id   AF-A0A7C9ACU8-F1
#
_cell.length_a   1.000
_cell.length_b   1.000
_cell.length_c   1.000
_cell.angle_alpha   90.00
_cell.angle_beta   90.00
_cell.angle_gamma   90.00
#
_symmetry.space_group_name_H-M   'P 1'
#
loop_
_entity.id
_entity.type
_entity.pdbx_description
1 polymer ?
#
loop_
_entity_poly.entity_id
_entity_poly.type
_entity_poly.pdbx_seq_one_letter_code
_entity_poly.pdbx_strand_id
1 'polypeptide(L)'
;FYRNHKEEVIKFLETYHQGRYKVYNLCSERLYDASLFQGKAASFPFDDHNCPPIHLVSSFCQSAYTWLKEDIDNVVVVHCKAGLGRTGLMISSLLLYLKFCATAEEAIDCFNEKRCLDGKGLVLPSQIRYVKYFERIQKDYHGNNPPGRRCMLRGFRLHKCPYWIRPSITISNHSGVLFSTKKHPKTKDLLPEDFWISSSKKGIAVFALPGEPGLAEVTGDFKIHFQDRHGDFYCWLNTTLTENRTVINSDDLDGFDKRKLPSPTFQLEIVMIDYDGTHPKRSNSEKSQTRSDGSSDHTSTGNNGVPTKPNKAGSSRKEDKDDVFSDSDGEEGGSSRTTRDQASGVGAATNHTAGLTQRTQQMSTEPTQTKSANPVLDGASKSGSVIETPKLGSSSATDFKAIAADASVFSFGDDDDFESE
;
A
#
# COMPACT_ATOMS: atom_id res chain seq x y z
N PHE A 1 -17.78 -8.04 -23.50
CA PHE A 1 -18.87 -7.27 -24.15
C PHE A 1 -19.06 -5.96 -23.39
N TYR A 2 -18.82 -4.83 -24.03
CA TYR A 2 -19.18 -3.50 -23.53
C TYR A 2 -20.64 -3.22 -23.91
N ARG A 3 -21.41 -2.53 -23.06
CA ARG A 3 -22.88 -2.52 -23.18
C ARG A 3 -23.48 -1.16 -23.52
N ASN A 4 -22.98 -0.08 -22.92
CA ASN A 4 -23.57 1.25 -23.15
C ASN A 4 -22.87 1.89 -24.35
N HIS A 5 -23.59 2.20 -25.41
CA HIS A 5 -23.01 2.96 -26.52
C HIS A 5 -22.74 4.39 -26.06
N LYS A 6 -21.55 4.93 -26.39
CA LYS A 6 -21.14 6.26 -25.93
C LYS A 6 -22.14 7.34 -26.36
N GLU A 7 -22.70 7.22 -27.56
CA GLU A 7 -23.66 8.15 -28.14
C GLU A 7 -24.95 8.19 -27.32
N GLU A 8 -25.40 7.04 -26.81
CA GLU A 8 -26.59 6.96 -25.97
C GLU A 8 -26.36 7.61 -24.61
N VAL A 9 -25.19 7.43 -24.02
CA VAL A 9 -24.87 8.06 -22.74
C VAL A 9 -24.72 9.58 -22.89
N ILE A 10 -24.07 10.05 -23.95
CA ILE A 10 -23.99 11.48 -24.25
C ILE A 10 -25.41 12.03 -24.45
N LYS A 11 -26.23 11.38 -25.28
CA LYS A 11 -27.62 11.78 -25.50
C LYS A 11 -28.42 11.84 -24.19
N PHE A 12 -28.26 10.85 -23.31
CA PHE A 12 -28.90 10.84 -21.99
C PHE A 12 -28.48 12.06 -21.16
N LEU A 13 -27.17 12.30 -21.03
CA LEU A 13 -26.65 13.41 -20.24
C LEU A 13 -27.05 14.78 -20.80
N GLU A 14 -27.02 14.95 -22.12
CA GLU A 14 -27.48 16.18 -22.78
C GLU A 14 -29.01 16.36 -22.66
N THR A 15 -29.79 15.28 -22.62
CA THR A 15 -31.25 15.39 -22.49
C THR A 15 -31.67 15.77 -21.07
N TYR A 16 -31.05 15.17 -20.05
CA TYR A 16 -31.50 15.30 -18.65
C TYR A 16 -30.69 16.29 -17.82
N HIS A 17 -29.42 16.51 -18.17
CA HIS A 17 -28.47 17.30 -17.38
C HIS A 17 -27.67 18.27 -18.24
N GLN A 18 -28.25 18.77 -19.33
CA GLN A 18 -27.58 19.67 -20.27
C GLN A 18 -26.79 20.77 -19.54
N GLY A 19 -25.49 20.85 -19.82
CA GLY A 19 -24.62 21.85 -19.22
C GLY A 19 -24.22 21.61 -17.75
N ARG A 20 -24.88 20.70 -17.04
CA ARG A 20 -24.83 20.51 -15.57
C ARG A 20 -24.30 19.15 -15.14
N TYR A 21 -23.57 18.44 -15.99
CA TYR A 21 -22.87 17.21 -15.61
C TYR A 21 -21.36 17.33 -15.79
N LYS A 22 -20.60 16.58 -14.98
CA LYS A 22 -19.16 16.35 -15.17
C LYS A 22 -18.84 14.88 -15.01
N VAL A 23 -18.13 14.32 -15.99
CA VAL A 23 -17.80 12.90 -16.08
C VAL A 23 -16.41 12.63 -15.50
N TYR A 24 -16.29 11.57 -14.72
CA TYR A 24 -15.06 11.12 -14.09
C TYR A 24 -14.74 9.70 -14.53
N ASN A 25 -13.68 9.55 -15.32
CA ASN A 25 -13.19 8.26 -15.80
C ASN A 25 -12.11 7.71 -14.86
N LEU A 26 -12.37 6.52 -14.32
CA LEU A 26 -11.44 5.82 -13.42
C LEU A 26 -10.60 4.74 -14.12
N CYS A 27 -10.77 4.53 -15.43
CA CYS A 27 -10.06 3.49 -16.18
C CYS A 27 -8.64 3.92 -16.52
N SER A 28 -7.63 3.14 -16.08
CA SER A 28 -6.26 3.25 -16.62
C SER A 28 -6.13 2.60 -17.99
N GLU A 29 -6.96 1.59 -18.26
CA GLU A 29 -6.93 0.80 -19.49
C GLU A 29 -7.64 1.49 -20.68
N ARG A 30 -8.44 2.54 -20.43
CA ARG A 30 -9.25 3.17 -21.47
C ARG A 30 -9.42 4.66 -21.21
N LEU A 31 -8.85 5.46 -22.10
CA LEU A 31 -9.01 6.91 -22.14
C LEU A 31 -9.85 7.30 -23.35
N TYR A 32 -10.55 8.42 -23.24
CA TYR A 32 -11.30 9.03 -24.33
C TYR A 32 -11.17 10.55 -24.24
N ASP A 33 -11.37 11.22 -25.38
CA ASP A 33 -11.25 12.67 -25.46
C ASP A 33 -12.33 13.36 -24.62
N ALA A 34 -11.90 14.29 -23.76
CA ALA A 34 -12.79 15.10 -22.94
C ALA A 34 -13.70 16.02 -23.77
N SER A 35 -13.33 16.31 -25.02
CA SER A 35 -14.16 17.08 -25.96
C SER A 35 -15.53 16.43 -26.20
N LEU A 36 -15.64 15.10 -26.06
CA LEU A 36 -16.89 14.34 -26.19
C LEU A 36 -17.95 14.76 -25.17
N PHE A 37 -17.53 15.31 -24.04
CA PHE A 37 -18.41 15.80 -22.97
C PHE A 37 -18.28 17.32 -22.81
N GLN A 38 -18.06 18.04 -23.92
CA GLN A 38 -17.90 19.52 -23.94
C GLN A 38 -16.77 20.00 -23.00
N GLY A 39 -15.70 19.20 -22.84
CA GLY A 39 -14.60 19.48 -21.92
C GLY A 39 -14.92 19.22 -20.45
N LYS A 40 -16.10 18.72 -20.12
CA LYS A 40 -16.55 18.40 -18.75
C LYS A 40 -16.27 16.95 -18.39
N ALA A 41 -15.07 16.48 -18.72
CA ALA A 41 -14.57 15.18 -18.30
C ALA A 41 -13.22 15.32 -17.59
N ALA A 42 -13.01 14.52 -16.56
CA ALA A 42 -11.73 14.42 -15.85
C ALA A 42 -11.34 12.96 -15.67
N SER A 43 -10.05 12.67 -15.66
CA SER A 43 -9.51 11.32 -15.52
C SER A 43 -8.79 11.18 -14.18
N PHE A 44 -9.13 10.11 -13.44
CA PHE A 44 -8.51 9.70 -12.20
C PHE A 44 -8.20 8.19 -12.28
N PRO A 45 -7.28 7.79 -13.16
CA PRO A 45 -7.13 6.40 -13.58
C PRO A 45 -6.42 5.55 -12.52
N PHE A 46 -6.93 4.34 -12.31
CA PHE A 46 -6.22 3.28 -11.60
C PHE A 46 -6.69 1.89 -12.06
N ASP A 47 -5.80 0.91 -11.89
CA ASP A 47 -5.97 -0.42 -12.44
C ASP A 47 -7.19 -1.15 -11.88
N ASP A 48 -7.82 -1.94 -12.75
CA ASP A 48 -8.94 -2.78 -12.37
C ASP A 48 -8.55 -3.76 -11.25
N HIS A 49 -9.45 -3.94 -10.28
CA HIS A 49 -9.20 -4.75 -9.07
C HIS A 49 -7.97 -4.32 -8.23
N ASN A 50 -7.54 -3.05 -8.32
CA ASN A 50 -6.51 -2.49 -7.46
C ASN A 50 -7.04 -1.26 -6.71
N CYS A 51 -6.19 -0.70 -5.84
CA CYS A 51 -6.45 0.57 -5.17
C CYS A 51 -5.72 1.71 -5.91
N PRO A 52 -6.23 2.95 -5.87
CA PRO A 52 -5.51 4.10 -6.38
C PRO A 52 -4.41 4.55 -5.40
N PRO A 53 -3.44 5.38 -5.83
CA PRO A 53 -2.65 6.16 -4.88
C PRO A 53 -3.58 6.95 -3.97
N ILE A 54 -3.32 6.97 -2.66
CA ILE A 54 -4.28 7.53 -1.68
C ILE A 54 -4.59 9.01 -1.94
N HIS A 55 -3.61 9.77 -2.45
CA HIS A 55 -3.78 11.17 -2.80
C HIS A 55 -4.77 11.39 -3.95
N LEU A 56 -4.92 10.41 -4.86
CA LEU A 56 -5.83 10.47 -6.00
C LEU A 56 -7.29 10.51 -5.53
N VAL A 57 -7.60 9.84 -4.41
CA VAL A 57 -8.94 9.86 -3.76
C VAL A 57 -9.27 11.27 -3.31
N SER A 58 -8.34 11.95 -2.62
CA SER A 58 -8.50 13.33 -2.17
C SER A 58 -8.64 14.31 -3.34
N SER A 59 -7.80 14.17 -4.37
CA SER A 59 -7.87 15.01 -5.58
C SER A 59 -9.21 14.85 -6.32
N PHE A 60 -9.72 13.62 -6.42
CA PHE A 60 -11.04 13.37 -6.98
C PHE A 60 -12.14 14.02 -6.16
N CYS A 61 -12.14 13.82 -4.84
CA CYS A 61 -13.16 14.37 -3.96
C CYS A 61 -13.19 15.89 -4.04
N GLN A 62 -12.02 16.54 -4.06
CA GLN A 62 -11.91 17.98 -4.23
C GLN A 62 -12.44 18.45 -5.59
N SER A 63 -12.08 17.76 -6.69
CA SER A 63 -12.59 18.10 -8.03
C SER A 63 -14.11 17.95 -8.12
N ALA A 64 -14.66 16.86 -7.58
CA ALA A 64 -16.09 16.59 -7.56
C ALA A 64 -16.84 17.62 -6.71
N TYR A 65 -16.32 17.94 -5.52
CA TYR A 65 -16.88 18.96 -4.64
C TYR A 65 -16.87 20.34 -5.29
N THR A 66 -15.77 20.77 -5.92
CA THR A 66 -15.71 22.06 -6.60
C THR A 66 -16.81 22.17 -7.65
N TRP A 67 -17.00 21.12 -8.47
CA TRP A 67 -18.07 21.08 -9.47
C TRP A 67 -19.47 21.13 -8.84
N LEU A 68 -19.73 20.30 -7.83
CA LEU A 68 -21.03 20.25 -7.15
C LEU A 68 -21.37 21.55 -6.41
N LYS A 69 -20.36 22.34 -6.02
CA LYS A 69 -20.54 23.60 -5.31
C LYS A 69 -20.91 24.76 -6.25
N GLU A 70 -20.57 24.66 -7.53
CA GLU A 70 -20.83 25.73 -8.50
C GLU A 70 -22.34 25.96 -8.75
N ASP A 71 -23.13 24.89 -8.72
CA ASP A 71 -24.59 24.94 -8.90
C ASP A 71 -25.25 23.77 -8.16
N ILE A 72 -26.41 24.00 -7.54
CA ILE A 72 -27.17 22.96 -6.83
C ILE A 72 -27.71 21.87 -7.78
N ASP A 73 -27.91 22.21 -9.05
CA ASP A 73 -28.38 21.28 -10.07
C ASP A 73 -27.21 20.51 -10.75
N ASN A 74 -25.95 20.78 -10.36
CA ASN A 74 -24.80 20.08 -10.92
C ASN A 74 -24.75 18.61 -10.47
N VAL A 75 -24.40 17.75 -11.41
CA VAL A 75 -24.32 16.30 -11.24
C VAL A 75 -22.91 15.81 -11.54
N VAL A 76 -22.44 14.87 -10.73
CA VAL A 76 -21.18 14.14 -10.94
C VAL A 76 -21.49 12.75 -11.48
N VAL A 77 -20.85 12.38 -12.58
CA VAL A 77 -21.01 11.06 -13.22
C VAL A 77 -19.67 10.32 -13.10
N VAL A 78 -19.62 9.24 -12.34
CA VAL A 78 -18.38 8.48 -12.11
C VAL A 78 -18.51 7.11 -12.76
N HIS A 79 -17.52 6.71 -13.56
CA HIS A 79 -17.52 5.39 -14.16
C HIS A 79 -16.13 4.72 -14.16
N CYS A 80 -16.16 3.40 -14.25
CA CYS A 80 -14.98 2.57 -14.52
C CYS A 80 -15.33 1.59 -15.66
N LYS A 81 -15.03 0.28 -15.52
CA LYS A 81 -15.40 -0.79 -16.46
C LYS A 81 -16.72 -1.50 -16.15
N ALA A 82 -17.07 -1.69 -14.89
CA ALA A 82 -18.35 -2.29 -14.48
C ALA A 82 -19.20 -1.37 -13.59
N GLY A 83 -18.64 -0.24 -13.15
CA GLY A 83 -19.32 0.65 -12.20
C GLY A 83 -19.46 0.06 -10.80
N LEU A 84 -18.62 -0.91 -10.43
CA LEU A 84 -18.61 -1.60 -9.14
C LEU A 84 -17.44 -1.10 -8.27
N GLY A 85 -16.45 -1.94 -7.97
CA GLY A 85 -15.39 -1.65 -6.99
C GLY A 85 -14.68 -0.30 -7.10
N ARG A 86 -14.11 0.04 -8.28
CA ARG A 86 -13.42 1.35 -8.47
C ARG A 86 -14.35 2.53 -8.23
N THR A 87 -15.54 2.47 -8.83
CA THR A 87 -16.58 3.50 -8.69
C THR A 87 -17.06 3.61 -7.25
N GLY A 88 -17.28 2.48 -6.58
CA GLY A 88 -17.72 2.43 -5.18
C GLY A 88 -16.71 3.06 -4.25
N LEU A 89 -15.41 2.75 -4.40
CA LEU A 89 -14.35 3.38 -3.60
C LEU A 89 -14.43 4.91 -3.70
N MET A 90 -14.48 5.44 -4.92
CA MET A 90 -14.46 6.89 -5.16
C MET A 90 -15.78 7.55 -4.70
N ILE A 91 -16.94 6.95 -4.98
CA ILE A 91 -18.24 7.50 -4.55
C ILE A 91 -18.40 7.45 -3.03
N SER A 92 -18.09 6.33 -2.38
CA SER A 92 -18.15 6.24 -0.91
C SER A 92 -17.19 7.24 -0.25
N SER A 93 -15.99 7.44 -0.83
CA SER A 93 -15.08 8.49 -0.37
C SER A 93 -15.66 9.90 -0.57
N LEU A 94 -16.36 10.17 -1.67
CA LEU A 94 -17.05 11.44 -1.89
C LEU A 94 -18.19 11.67 -0.90
N LEU A 95 -18.98 10.64 -0.57
CA LEU A 95 -20.05 10.74 0.43
C LEU A 95 -19.49 11.10 1.82
N LEU A 96 -18.34 10.53 2.19
CA LEU A 96 -17.59 10.92 3.40
C LEU A 96 -17.06 12.36 3.31
N TYR A 97 -16.56 12.75 2.14
CA TYR A 97 -16.02 14.10 1.92
C TYR A 97 -17.09 15.18 2.11
N LEU A 98 -18.27 14.94 1.54
CA LEU A 98 -19.43 15.80 1.58
C LEU A 98 -20.21 15.75 2.91
N LYS A 99 -19.80 14.89 3.85
CA LYS A 99 -20.45 14.67 5.16
C LYS A 99 -21.89 14.15 5.06
N PHE A 100 -22.23 13.45 3.97
CA PHE A 100 -23.50 12.73 3.86
C PHE A 100 -23.52 11.46 4.72
N CYS A 101 -22.36 10.81 4.86
CA CYS A 101 -22.17 9.64 5.72
C CYS A 101 -21.11 9.97 6.78
N ALA A 102 -21.31 9.48 8.00
CA ALA A 102 -20.41 9.75 9.12
C ALA A 102 -19.23 8.76 9.17
N THR A 103 -19.44 7.54 8.67
CA THR A 103 -18.46 6.44 8.69
C THR A 103 -18.26 5.82 7.31
N ALA A 104 -17.10 5.19 7.11
CA ALA A 104 -16.81 4.49 5.86
C ALA A 104 -17.81 3.37 5.58
N GLU A 105 -18.22 2.64 6.62
CA GLU A 105 -19.22 1.58 6.54
C GLU A 105 -20.55 2.12 6.01
N GLU A 106 -21.08 3.21 6.58
CA GLU A 106 -22.32 3.83 6.10
C GLU A 106 -22.24 4.26 4.63
N ALA A 107 -21.10 4.83 4.22
CA ALA A 107 -20.88 5.27 2.85
C ALA A 107 -20.79 4.11 1.85
N ILE A 108 -20.21 2.99 2.28
CA ILE A 108 -20.11 1.76 1.47
C ILE A 108 -21.49 1.10 1.35
N ASP A 109 -22.22 0.97 2.45
CA ASP A 109 -23.55 0.39 2.47
C ASP A 109 -24.51 1.21 1.61
N CYS A 110 -24.49 2.53 1.73
CA CYS A 110 -25.27 3.43 0.88
C CYS A 110 -24.96 3.21 -0.61
N PHE A 111 -23.68 3.12 -1.00
CA PHE A 111 -23.31 2.83 -2.38
C PHE A 111 -23.84 1.46 -2.83
N ASN A 112 -23.63 0.43 -2.01
CA ASN A 112 -24.01 -0.94 -2.31
C ASN A 112 -25.51 -1.11 -2.52
N GLU A 113 -26.33 -0.57 -1.61
CA GLU A 113 -27.79 -0.61 -1.69
C GLU A 113 -28.33 0.11 -2.93
N LYS A 114 -27.73 1.26 -3.27
CA LYS A 114 -28.17 2.04 -4.44
C LYS A 114 -27.68 1.43 -5.75
N ARG A 115 -26.51 0.80 -5.76
CA ARG A 115 -25.86 0.31 -6.98
C ARG A 115 -26.32 -1.08 -7.40
N CYS A 116 -26.51 -1.98 -6.45
CA CYS A 116 -26.66 -3.42 -6.69
C CYS A 116 -27.82 -3.99 -5.88
N LEU A 117 -28.69 -4.77 -6.53
CA LEU A 117 -29.84 -5.42 -5.87
C LEU A 117 -29.41 -6.42 -4.79
N ASP A 118 -28.25 -7.05 -4.94
CA ASP A 118 -27.69 -7.99 -3.97
C ASP A 118 -26.79 -7.30 -2.92
N GLY A 119 -26.64 -5.97 -2.98
CA GLY A 119 -25.76 -5.20 -2.09
C GLY A 119 -24.27 -5.45 -2.32
N LYS A 120 -23.86 -6.05 -3.46
CA LYS A 120 -22.45 -6.42 -3.71
C LYS A 120 -21.76 -5.51 -4.73
N GLY A 121 -21.79 -4.20 -4.48
CA GLY A 121 -21.11 -3.21 -5.32
C GLY A 121 -19.60 -3.14 -5.06
N LEU A 122 -19.24 -2.64 -3.88
CA LEU A 122 -17.88 -2.56 -3.35
C LEU A 122 -17.69 -3.67 -2.31
N VAL A 123 -17.01 -4.73 -2.72
CA VAL A 123 -16.76 -5.94 -1.91
C VAL A 123 -15.28 -6.28 -1.74
N LEU A 124 -14.40 -5.63 -2.51
CA LEU A 124 -12.97 -5.96 -2.53
C LEU A 124 -12.30 -5.41 -1.26
N PRO A 125 -11.73 -6.28 -0.38
CA PRO A 125 -11.22 -5.86 0.93
C PRO A 125 -10.25 -4.69 0.91
N SER A 126 -9.31 -4.67 -0.04
CA SER A 126 -8.39 -3.54 -0.14
C SER A 126 -9.05 -2.24 -0.54
N GLN A 127 -10.05 -2.26 -1.43
CA GLN A 127 -10.78 -1.05 -1.79
C GLN A 127 -11.62 -0.53 -0.61
N ILE A 128 -12.23 -1.44 0.16
CA ILE A 128 -12.91 -1.11 1.43
C ILE A 128 -11.92 -0.45 2.41
N ARG A 129 -10.73 -1.04 2.57
CA ARG A 129 -9.66 -0.50 3.43
C ARG A 129 -9.27 0.92 3.01
N TYR A 130 -9.23 1.22 1.71
CA TYR A 130 -8.92 2.56 1.21
C TYR A 130 -10.01 3.60 1.51
N VAL A 131 -11.29 3.21 1.55
CA VAL A 131 -12.35 4.11 2.04
C VAL A 131 -12.18 4.40 3.54
N LYS A 132 -11.84 3.38 4.34
CA LYS A 132 -11.52 3.56 5.78
C LYS A 132 -10.27 4.40 6.01
N TYR A 133 -9.26 4.24 5.16
CA TYR A 133 -8.09 5.12 5.15
C TYR A 133 -8.49 6.56 4.85
N PHE A 134 -9.35 6.80 3.87
CA PHE A 134 -9.83 8.14 3.55
C PHE A 134 -10.64 8.75 4.71
N GLU A 135 -11.49 7.97 5.38
CA GLU A 135 -12.15 8.40 6.61
C GLU A 135 -11.16 8.86 7.69
N ARG A 136 -10.09 8.08 7.92
CA ARG A 136 -9.01 8.46 8.85
C ARG A 136 -8.27 9.72 8.40
N ILE A 137 -8.04 9.90 7.10
CA ILE A 137 -7.46 11.14 6.56
C ILE A 137 -8.35 12.35 6.89
N GLN A 138 -9.67 12.20 6.73
CA GLN A 138 -10.62 13.26 7.05
C GLN A 138 -10.65 13.60 8.55
N LYS A 139 -10.46 12.61 9.42
CA LYS A 139 -10.52 12.77 10.88
C LYS A 139 -9.18 13.21 11.48
N ASP A 140 -8.12 12.47 11.20
CA ASP A 140 -6.82 12.57 11.87
C ASP A 140 -5.89 13.59 11.18
N TYR A 141 -6.09 13.84 9.88
CA TYR A 141 -5.23 14.73 9.07
C TYR A 141 -5.98 15.96 8.52
N HIS A 142 -7.21 16.19 8.98
CA HIS A 142 -8.06 17.31 8.54
C HIS A 142 -8.24 17.37 7.01
N GLY A 143 -8.28 16.21 6.36
CA GLY A 143 -8.41 16.09 4.90
C GLY A 143 -7.12 16.31 4.11
N ASN A 144 -6.00 16.60 4.78
CA ASN A 144 -4.71 16.68 4.12
C ASN A 144 -4.12 15.29 3.95
N ASN A 145 -3.54 15.03 2.77
CA ASN A 145 -2.87 13.75 2.55
C ASN A 145 -1.68 13.61 3.50
N PRO A 146 -1.59 12.50 4.25
CA PRO A 146 -0.46 12.27 5.14
C PRO A 146 0.85 12.17 4.35
N PRO A 147 1.98 12.68 4.89
CA PRO A 147 3.27 12.47 4.27
C PRO A 147 3.59 10.97 4.23
N GLY A 148 4.31 10.53 3.19
CA GLY A 148 4.73 9.15 3.06
C GLY A 148 5.72 8.76 4.17
N ARG A 149 5.35 7.76 4.97
CA ARG A 149 6.25 7.16 5.97
C ARG A 149 7.18 6.17 5.28
N ARG A 150 8.49 6.41 5.32
CA ARG A 150 9.50 5.52 4.76
C ARG A 150 9.67 4.31 5.67
N CYS A 151 9.39 3.12 5.15
CA CYS A 151 9.50 1.88 5.90
C CYS A 151 10.31 0.84 5.13
N MET A 152 10.93 -0.08 5.86
CA MET A 152 11.50 -1.31 5.30
C MET A 152 10.64 -2.50 5.73
N LEU A 153 10.20 -3.31 4.76
CA LEU A 153 9.53 -4.57 5.05
C LEU A 153 10.55 -5.59 5.57
N ARG A 154 10.31 -6.14 6.77
CA ARG A 154 11.16 -7.15 7.38
C ARG A 154 10.73 -8.56 7.02
N GLY A 155 9.42 -8.79 6.90
CA GLY A 155 8.92 -10.12 6.63
C GLY A 155 7.43 -10.30 6.90
N PHE A 156 7.03 -11.56 6.79
CA PHE A 156 5.66 -12.00 6.96
C PHE A 156 5.62 -13.21 7.91
N ARG A 157 4.55 -13.29 8.71
CA ARG A 157 4.22 -14.51 9.46
C ARG A 157 2.82 -14.97 9.05
N LEU A 158 2.71 -16.22 8.62
CA LEU A 158 1.44 -16.87 8.33
C LEU A 158 1.03 -17.64 9.57
N HIS A 159 0.01 -17.16 10.27
CA HIS A 159 -0.54 -17.78 11.47
C HIS A 159 -1.65 -18.75 11.13
N LYS A 160 -1.77 -19.82 11.92
CA LYS A 160 -2.75 -20.90 11.74
C LYS A 160 -2.73 -21.42 10.29
N CYS A 161 -1.52 -21.41 9.71
CA CYS A 161 -1.28 -21.66 8.30
C CYS A 161 -1.15 -23.16 8.07
N PRO A 162 -2.00 -23.77 7.24
CA PRO A 162 -1.78 -25.12 6.75
C PRO A 162 -0.41 -25.28 6.10
N TYR A 163 0.15 -26.49 6.16
CA TYR A 163 1.51 -26.77 5.66
C TYR A 163 1.64 -26.56 4.14
N TRP A 164 0.53 -26.66 3.40
CA TRP A 164 0.52 -26.54 1.93
C TRP A 164 0.46 -25.10 1.42
N ILE A 165 0.21 -24.10 2.29
CA ILE A 165 0.20 -22.69 1.90
C ILE A 165 1.63 -22.16 2.01
N ARG A 166 2.34 -22.18 0.88
CA ARG A 166 3.73 -21.69 0.77
C ARG A 166 3.82 -20.82 -0.48
N PRO A 167 3.27 -19.60 -0.44
CA PRO A 167 3.18 -18.77 -1.62
C PRO A 167 4.53 -18.18 -2.00
N SER A 168 4.73 -17.93 -3.29
CA SER A 168 5.69 -16.93 -3.75
C SER A 168 5.20 -15.54 -3.42
N ILE A 169 6.12 -14.59 -3.23
CA ILE A 169 5.77 -13.24 -2.78
C ILE A 169 6.28 -12.23 -3.80
N THR A 170 5.42 -11.29 -4.17
CA THR A 170 5.78 -10.12 -4.97
C THR A 170 5.30 -8.87 -4.24
N ILE A 171 6.21 -7.92 -4.03
CA ILE A 171 5.94 -6.62 -3.44
C ILE A 171 6.08 -5.58 -4.55
N SER A 172 5.07 -4.74 -4.71
CA SER A 172 5.04 -3.70 -5.73
C SER A 172 4.39 -2.43 -5.20
N ASN A 173 4.65 -1.30 -5.84
CA ASN A 173 3.88 -0.07 -5.67
C ASN A 173 3.33 0.36 -7.04
N HIS A 174 2.81 1.58 -7.15
CA HIS A 174 2.33 2.13 -8.42
C HIS A 174 3.44 2.36 -9.47
N SER A 175 4.71 2.37 -9.07
CA SER A 175 5.86 2.55 -9.96
C SER A 175 6.44 1.23 -10.46
N GLY A 176 6.07 0.09 -9.88
CA GLY A 176 6.51 -1.23 -10.32
C GLY A 176 6.83 -2.20 -9.18
N VAL A 177 7.54 -3.26 -9.52
CA VAL A 177 7.93 -4.33 -8.58
C VAL A 177 9.16 -3.90 -7.77
N LEU A 178 9.04 -3.94 -6.45
CA LEU A 178 10.10 -3.63 -5.49
C LEU A 178 10.87 -4.88 -5.06
N PHE A 179 10.17 -6.02 -4.98
CA PHE A 179 10.76 -7.31 -4.62
C PHE A 179 9.92 -8.45 -5.19
N SER A 180 10.56 -9.55 -5.58
CA SER A 180 9.86 -10.78 -5.95
C SER A 180 10.72 -12.00 -5.62
N THR A 181 10.16 -12.96 -4.87
CA THR A 181 10.86 -14.21 -4.55
C THR A 181 11.23 -14.99 -5.80
N LYS A 182 10.43 -14.87 -6.88
CA LYS A 182 10.68 -15.53 -8.17
C LYS A 182 11.85 -14.94 -8.95
N LYS A 183 12.27 -13.70 -8.66
CA LYS A 183 13.32 -12.98 -9.40
C LYS A 183 14.58 -12.74 -8.58
N HIS A 184 14.47 -12.77 -7.25
CA HIS A 184 15.56 -12.39 -6.36
C HIS A 184 16.65 -13.48 -6.28
N PRO A 185 17.96 -13.15 -6.38
CA PRO A 185 19.05 -14.14 -6.43
C PRO A 185 19.05 -15.16 -5.28
N LYS A 186 18.66 -14.75 -4.07
CA LYS A 186 18.62 -15.64 -2.89
C LYS A 186 17.43 -16.60 -2.85
N THR A 187 16.39 -16.39 -3.66
CA THR A 187 15.14 -17.16 -3.59
C THR A 187 14.69 -17.72 -4.94
N LYS A 188 15.23 -17.22 -6.06
CA LYS A 188 14.83 -17.60 -7.42
C LYS A 188 15.05 -19.09 -7.72
N ASP A 189 16.07 -19.69 -7.12
CA ASP A 189 16.46 -21.09 -7.34
C ASP A 189 15.92 -22.01 -6.22
N LEU A 190 15.12 -21.46 -5.31
CA LEU A 190 14.50 -22.18 -4.20
C LEU A 190 13.02 -22.44 -4.49
N LEU A 191 12.50 -23.57 -4.01
CA LEU A 191 11.06 -23.77 -3.99
C LEU A 191 10.43 -22.87 -2.91
N PRO A 192 9.15 -22.48 -3.06
CA PRO A 192 8.48 -21.71 -2.03
C PRO A 192 8.57 -22.35 -0.65
N GLU A 193 8.46 -23.66 -0.57
CA GLU A 193 8.60 -24.44 0.66
C GLU A 193 9.93 -24.22 1.39
N ASP A 194 11.00 -23.90 0.66
CA ASP A 194 12.37 -23.82 1.19
C ASP A 194 12.68 -22.47 1.85
N PHE A 195 12.07 -21.37 1.36
CA PHE A 195 12.30 -20.04 1.93
C PHE A 195 11.31 -19.65 3.03
N TRP A 196 10.27 -20.47 3.27
CA TRP A 196 9.36 -20.32 4.40
C TRP A 196 9.85 -21.14 5.60
N ILE A 197 10.31 -20.45 6.63
CA ILE A 197 10.84 -21.05 7.86
C ILE A 197 9.66 -21.46 8.76
N SER A 198 9.60 -22.73 9.15
CA SER A 198 8.62 -23.17 10.15
C SER A 198 9.06 -22.71 11.54
N SER A 199 8.17 -22.04 12.27
CA SER A 199 8.43 -21.64 13.66
C SER A 199 8.26 -22.82 14.61
N SER A 200 8.84 -22.71 15.81
CA SER A 200 8.65 -23.70 16.89
C SER A 200 7.18 -23.83 17.29
N LYS A 201 6.40 -22.76 17.10
CA LYS A 201 4.95 -22.73 17.29
C LYS A 201 4.25 -23.38 16.09
N LYS A 202 3.53 -24.46 16.38
CA LYS A 202 2.76 -25.20 15.37
C LYS A 202 1.82 -24.28 14.60
N GLY A 203 1.86 -24.37 13.26
CA GLY A 203 0.99 -23.63 12.37
C GLY A 203 1.44 -22.19 12.09
N ILE A 204 2.70 -21.83 12.43
CA ILE A 204 3.30 -20.55 12.03
C ILE A 204 4.40 -20.80 10.99
N ALA A 205 4.31 -20.11 9.85
CA ALA A 205 5.37 -20.05 8.84
C ALA A 205 5.88 -18.61 8.73
N VAL A 206 7.19 -18.44 8.63
CA VAL A 206 7.87 -17.13 8.66
C VAL A 206 8.68 -16.96 7.38
N PHE A 207 8.51 -15.81 6.72
CA PHE A 207 9.38 -15.37 5.64
C PHE A 207 10.07 -14.08 6.05
N ALA A 208 11.40 -14.11 6.12
CA ALA A 208 12.21 -12.91 6.33
C ALA A 208 12.72 -12.40 4.99
N LEU A 209 12.52 -11.11 4.72
CA LEU A 209 13.13 -10.50 3.55
C LEU A 209 14.66 -10.49 3.69
N PRO A 210 15.39 -10.66 2.58
CA PRO A 210 16.83 -10.44 2.58
C PRO A 210 17.18 -9.05 3.12
N GLY A 211 18.12 -8.96 4.05
CA GLY A 211 18.55 -7.70 4.69
C GLY A 211 19.40 -6.79 3.79
N GLU A 212 19.11 -6.74 2.49
CA GLU A 212 19.84 -5.92 1.53
C GLU A 212 19.33 -4.47 1.58
N PRO A 213 20.22 -3.47 1.65
CA PRO A 213 19.80 -2.07 1.74
C PRO A 213 18.95 -1.65 0.52
N GLY A 214 17.84 -0.96 0.80
CA GLY A 214 16.88 -0.52 -0.21
C GLY A 214 15.94 -1.62 -0.73
N LEU A 215 16.16 -2.89 -0.37
CA LEU A 215 15.28 -3.97 -0.79
C LEU A 215 13.93 -3.87 -0.08
N ALA A 216 12.85 -3.83 -0.87
CA ALA A 216 11.48 -3.64 -0.36
C ALA A 216 11.35 -2.43 0.61
N GLU A 217 12.10 -1.36 0.34
CA GLU A 217 11.79 -0.04 0.88
C GLU A 217 10.44 0.40 0.29
N VAL A 218 9.49 0.68 1.18
CA VAL A 218 8.12 1.08 0.82
C VAL A 218 7.83 2.46 1.41
N THR A 219 7.12 3.28 0.65
CA THR A 219 6.67 4.61 1.09
C THR A 219 5.33 4.89 0.44
N GLY A 220 4.31 5.19 1.26
CA GLY A 220 2.94 5.38 0.79
C GLY A 220 2.28 4.04 0.44
N ASP A 221 1.64 3.99 -0.72
CA ASP A 221 0.81 2.85 -1.17
C ASP A 221 1.65 1.72 -1.76
N PHE A 222 1.43 0.50 -1.28
CA PHE A 222 2.09 -0.71 -1.77
C PHE A 222 1.16 -1.92 -1.73
N LYS A 223 1.48 -2.90 -2.57
CA LYS A 223 0.78 -4.17 -2.74
C LYS A 223 1.70 -5.31 -2.34
N ILE A 224 1.16 -6.25 -1.58
CA ILE A 224 1.79 -7.54 -1.34
C ILE A 224 0.94 -8.60 -2.03
N HIS A 225 1.53 -9.33 -2.96
CA HIS A 225 0.88 -10.36 -3.74
C HIS A 225 1.49 -11.72 -3.43
N PHE A 226 0.65 -12.65 -3.00
CA PHE A 226 1.01 -14.03 -2.71
C PHE A 226 0.49 -14.94 -3.82
N GLN A 227 1.41 -15.61 -4.51
CA GLN A 227 1.07 -16.55 -5.58
C GLN A 227 1.18 -17.98 -5.09
N ASP A 228 0.07 -18.72 -5.15
CA ASP A 228 -0.07 -20.07 -4.60
C ASP A 228 -0.81 -20.98 -5.58
N ARG A 229 -0.45 -22.27 -5.62
CA ARG A 229 -1.09 -23.24 -6.53
C ARG A 229 -2.59 -23.43 -6.30
N HIS A 230 -3.09 -23.06 -5.12
CA HIS A 230 -4.52 -23.15 -4.78
C HIS A 230 -5.28 -21.83 -4.99
N GLY A 231 -4.63 -20.81 -5.54
CA GLY A 231 -5.23 -19.51 -5.82
C GLY A 231 -4.46 -18.39 -5.14
N ASP A 232 -4.25 -17.34 -5.90
CA ASP A 232 -3.51 -16.15 -5.49
C ASP A 232 -4.35 -15.29 -4.55
N PHE A 233 -3.68 -14.56 -3.67
CA PHE A 233 -4.31 -13.57 -2.80
C PHE A 233 -3.38 -12.40 -2.57
N TYR A 234 -3.93 -11.23 -2.26
CA TYR A 234 -3.13 -10.01 -2.09
C TYR A 234 -3.77 -9.03 -1.12
N CYS A 235 -3.03 -7.98 -0.79
CA CYS A 235 -3.56 -6.80 -0.12
C CYS A 235 -2.81 -5.55 -0.56
N TRP A 236 -3.52 -4.42 -0.54
CA TRP A 236 -2.95 -3.08 -0.63
C TRP A 236 -2.92 -2.42 0.76
N LEU A 237 -1.83 -1.75 1.06
CA LEU A 237 -1.60 -1.05 2.31
C LEU A 237 -0.96 0.31 2.04
N ASN A 238 -1.13 1.22 2.99
CA ASN A 238 -0.43 2.49 3.01
C ASN A 238 0.48 2.55 4.24
N THR A 239 1.77 2.87 4.05
CA THR A 239 2.75 2.86 5.15
C THR A 239 2.37 3.80 6.29
N THR A 240 1.82 4.98 6.01
CA THR A 240 1.47 5.97 7.04
C THR A 240 0.21 5.60 7.79
N LEU A 241 -0.73 4.92 7.13
CA LEU A 241 -2.03 4.55 7.72
C LEU A 241 -2.04 3.14 8.31
N THR A 242 -0.89 2.46 8.33
CA THR A 242 -0.73 1.08 8.81
C THR A 242 0.37 1.01 9.86
N GLU A 243 0.14 0.23 10.92
CA GLU A 243 1.10 0.04 12.01
C GLU A 243 2.24 -0.90 11.61
N ASN A 244 3.40 -0.75 12.26
CA ASN A 244 4.61 -1.54 12.01
C ASN A 244 4.41 -3.05 12.07
N ARG A 245 3.49 -3.52 12.93
CA ARG A 245 3.04 -4.91 12.95
C ARG A 245 1.54 -4.93 12.76
N THR A 246 1.08 -5.44 11.63
CA THR A 246 -0.34 -5.51 11.31
C THR A 246 -0.74 -6.94 11.01
N VAL A 247 -1.83 -7.41 11.61
CA VAL A 247 -2.42 -8.72 11.32
C VAL A 247 -3.65 -8.54 10.45
N ILE A 248 -3.70 -9.22 9.31
CA ILE A 248 -4.81 -9.23 8.36
C ILE A 248 -5.43 -10.62 8.36
N ASN A 249 -6.75 -10.70 8.56
CA ASN A 249 -7.48 -11.96 8.52
C ASN A 249 -7.73 -12.42 7.08
N SER A 250 -8.09 -13.69 6.90
CA SER A 250 -8.46 -14.25 5.58
C SER A 250 -9.49 -13.40 4.83
N ASP A 251 -10.48 -12.87 5.55
CA ASP A 251 -11.61 -12.14 4.96
C ASP A 251 -11.22 -10.74 4.48
N ASP A 252 -10.08 -10.23 4.97
CA ASP A 252 -9.52 -8.93 4.61
C ASP A 252 -8.46 -9.03 3.49
N LEU A 253 -8.27 -10.22 2.90
CA LEU A 253 -7.33 -10.48 1.81
C LEU A 253 -8.07 -10.64 0.49
N ASP A 254 -7.67 -9.86 -0.51
CA ASP A 254 -8.28 -9.90 -1.83
C ASP A 254 -8.02 -11.24 -2.51
N GLY A 255 -9.08 -11.85 -3.05
CA GLY A 255 -9.00 -13.13 -3.77
C GLY A 255 -8.83 -14.35 -2.88
N PHE A 256 -8.71 -14.20 -1.56
CA PHE A 256 -8.55 -15.32 -0.64
C PHE A 256 -9.78 -16.23 -0.59
N ASP A 257 -10.97 -15.64 -0.71
CA ASP A 257 -12.27 -16.31 -0.82
C ASP A 257 -12.39 -17.19 -2.08
N LYS A 258 -11.64 -16.86 -3.14
CA LYS A 258 -11.65 -17.56 -4.44
C LYS A 258 -10.69 -18.74 -4.48
N ARG A 259 -9.99 -19.04 -3.39
CA ARG A 259 -9.03 -20.15 -3.32
C ARG A 259 -9.74 -21.50 -3.32
N LYS A 260 -9.09 -22.49 -3.92
CA LYS A 260 -9.60 -23.86 -4.06
C LYS A 260 -9.75 -24.59 -2.71
N LEU A 261 -8.88 -24.28 -1.75
CA LEU A 261 -8.87 -24.91 -0.43
C LEU A 261 -9.17 -23.86 0.64
N PRO A 262 -10.23 -24.04 1.44
CA PRO A 262 -10.61 -23.08 2.47
C PRO A 262 -9.60 -23.10 3.63
N SER A 263 -9.34 -21.91 4.17
CA SER A 263 -8.51 -21.73 5.36
C SER A 263 -9.00 -20.54 6.18
N PRO A 264 -10.20 -20.64 6.80
CA PRO A 264 -10.89 -19.49 7.41
C PRO A 264 -10.22 -18.96 8.67
N THR A 265 -9.32 -19.72 9.28
CA THR A 265 -8.56 -19.30 10.47
C THR A 265 -7.21 -18.69 10.12
N PHE A 266 -6.86 -18.62 8.83
CA PHE A 266 -5.58 -18.08 8.36
C PHE A 266 -5.46 -16.59 8.70
N GLN A 267 -4.27 -16.18 9.15
CA GLN A 267 -3.96 -14.78 9.38
C GLN A 267 -2.56 -14.45 8.86
N LEU A 268 -2.42 -13.27 8.27
CA LEU A 268 -1.16 -12.73 7.76
C LEU A 268 -0.68 -11.61 8.69
N GLU A 269 0.43 -11.80 9.38
CA GLU A 269 1.15 -10.73 10.07
C GLU A 269 2.21 -10.14 9.14
N ILE A 270 2.17 -8.83 8.97
CA ILE A 270 3.13 -8.06 8.17
C ILE A 270 4.00 -7.28 9.15
N VAL A 271 5.32 -7.40 8.99
CA VAL A 271 6.30 -6.72 9.84
C VAL A 271 7.08 -5.71 9.00
N MET A 272 6.96 -4.43 9.36
CA MET A 272 7.74 -3.32 8.82
C MET A 272 8.36 -2.50 9.94
N ILE A 273 9.43 -1.79 9.62
CA ILE A 273 10.10 -0.86 10.53
C ILE A 273 10.28 0.48 9.84
N ASP A 274 10.29 1.56 10.63
CA ASP A 274 10.65 2.89 10.13
C ASP A 274 12.10 2.88 9.62
N TYR A 275 12.33 3.52 8.48
CA TYR A 275 13.62 3.51 7.81
C TYR A 275 14.08 4.94 7.52
N ASP A 276 15.16 5.35 8.18
CA ASP A 276 15.75 6.69 8.05
C ASP A 276 16.85 6.76 6.97
N GLY A 277 17.12 5.66 6.27
CA GLY A 277 18.21 5.57 5.29
C GLY A 277 19.57 5.24 5.91
N THR A 278 19.63 5.03 7.23
CA THR A 278 20.82 4.51 7.90
C THR A 278 20.64 3.02 8.20
N HIS A 279 21.73 2.27 8.13
CA HIS A 279 21.72 0.90 8.64
C HIS A 279 21.43 0.95 10.15
N PRO A 280 20.75 -0.06 10.72
CA PRO A 280 20.86 -0.30 12.15
C PRO A 280 22.35 -0.35 12.49
N LYS A 281 22.85 0.67 13.20
CA LYS A 281 24.24 0.68 13.63
C LYS A 281 24.39 -0.51 14.58
N ARG A 282 25.20 -1.50 14.20
CA ARG A 282 25.81 -2.42 15.16
C ARG A 282 26.59 -1.58 16.15
N SER A 283 26.03 -1.33 17.33
CA SER A 283 26.75 -0.63 18.39
C SER A 283 27.73 -1.60 19.03
N ASN A 284 28.94 -1.69 18.47
CA ASN A 284 30.07 -2.16 19.25
C ASN A 284 30.33 -1.11 20.33
N SER A 285 29.92 -1.40 21.56
CA SER A 285 30.33 -0.59 22.71
C SER A 285 31.80 -0.87 22.99
N GLU A 286 32.66 -0.02 22.44
CA GLU A 286 34.04 0.14 22.87
C GLU A 286 34.06 0.50 24.37
N LYS A 287 34.53 -0.42 25.21
CA LYS A 287 34.96 -0.08 26.58
C LYS A 287 36.38 0.48 26.51
N SER A 288 36.46 1.79 26.29
CA SER A 288 37.64 2.59 26.59
C SER A 288 37.78 2.80 28.11
N GLN A 289 39.03 2.74 28.54
CA GLN A 289 39.54 2.70 29.90
C GLN A 289 39.17 3.91 30.76
N THR A 290 39.10 3.68 32.08
CA THR A 290 39.86 4.50 33.04
C THR A 290 40.16 3.68 34.30
N ARG A 291 41.45 3.41 34.52
CA ARG A 291 42.00 3.03 35.81
C ARG A 291 42.07 4.29 36.69
N SER A 292 41.76 4.14 37.96
CA SER A 292 42.21 5.05 39.02
C SER A 292 42.34 4.24 40.32
N ASP A 293 43.57 4.17 40.80
CA ASP A 293 43.96 3.63 42.10
C ASP A 293 43.51 4.55 43.23
N GLY A 294 43.22 3.96 44.39
CA GLY A 294 42.96 4.68 45.65
C GLY A 294 42.80 3.71 46.81
N SER A 295 43.86 3.59 47.61
CA SER A 295 44.03 2.71 48.79
C SER A 295 43.41 3.30 50.08
N SER A 296 43.40 2.47 51.14
CA SER A 296 43.25 2.73 52.59
C SER A 296 41.82 2.62 53.17
N ASP A 297 41.56 2.07 54.36
CA ASP A 297 42.23 1.12 55.27
C ASP A 297 41.21 0.74 56.38
N HIS A 298 41.51 -0.31 57.14
CA HIS A 298 41.09 -0.57 58.54
C HIS A 298 39.73 -1.24 58.94
N THR A 299 39.87 -2.51 59.40
CA THR A 299 39.43 -3.15 60.69
C THR A 299 37.95 -3.16 61.10
N SER A 300 37.35 -4.16 61.77
CA SER A 300 37.71 -5.47 62.36
C SER A 300 36.42 -6.13 62.95
N THR A 301 36.54 -7.39 63.44
CA THR A 301 35.58 -8.23 64.22
C THR A 301 34.47 -8.93 63.41
N GLY A 302 34.20 -10.24 63.50
CA GLY A 302 34.69 -11.35 64.33
C GLY A 302 33.50 -12.12 64.93
N ASN A 303 33.08 -13.26 64.35
CA ASN A 303 32.87 -14.55 65.06
C ASN A 303 32.30 -15.69 64.18
N ASN A 304 32.60 -16.91 64.63
CA ASN A 304 32.48 -18.24 64.00
C ASN A 304 31.05 -18.82 63.84
N GLY A 305 30.89 -19.70 62.84
CA GLY A 305 29.85 -20.75 62.79
C GLY A 305 29.67 -21.40 61.40
N VAL A 306 30.00 -22.69 61.28
CA VAL A 306 29.97 -23.54 60.05
C VAL A 306 28.92 -24.67 60.27
N PRO A 307 28.39 -25.40 59.26
CA PRO A 307 27.71 -25.03 58.01
C PRO A 307 26.29 -25.67 57.88
N THR A 308 25.41 -25.14 57.04
CA THR A 308 24.26 -25.91 56.52
C THR A 308 23.94 -25.51 55.07
N LYS A 309 23.97 -26.49 54.15
CA LYS A 309 23.45 -26.39 52.77
C LYS A 309 21.93 -26.15 52.82
N PRO A 310 21.34 -25.45 51.83
CA PRO A 310 20.72 -26.19 50.72
C PRO A 310 20.75 -25.51 49.33
N ASN A 311 20.76 -26.38 48.31
CA ASN A 311 20.13 -26.29 46.98
C ASN A 311 20.18 -24.99 46.15
N LYS A 312 21.07 -24.99 45.14
CA LYS A 312 20.93 -24.16 43.93
C LYS A 312 19.85 -24.74 43.01
N ALA A 313 18.74 -24.04 42.86
CA ALA A 313 17.87 -24.15 41.70
C ALA A 313 18.45 -23.28 40.57
N GLY A 314 19.05 -23.90 39.56
CA GLY A 314 19.42 -23.24 38.32
C GLY A 314 18.21 -23.13 37.40
N SER A 315 17.65 -21.94 37.27
CA SER A 315 16.70 -21.61 36.21
C SER A 315 17.47 -21.28 34.93
N SER A 316 17.63 -22.27 34.06
CA SER A 316 18.05 -22.04 32.67
C SER A 316 16.84 -21.52 31.89
N ARG A 317 16.78 -20.20 31.67
CA ARG A 317 15.91 -19.63 30.64
C ARG A 317 16.32 -20.21 29.29
N LYS A 318 15.41 -20.97 28.67
CA LYS A 318 15.50 -21.32 27.25
C LYS A 318 15.23 -20.04 26.46
N GLU A 319 16.21 -19.61 25.69
CA GLU A 319 16.00 -18.62 24.64
C GLU A 319 15.14 -19.25 23.53
N ASP A 320 13.99 -18.64 23.24
CA ASP A 320 13.11 -19.02 22.15
C ASP A 320 13.78 -18.65 20.81
N LYS A 321 14.06 -19.64 19.97
CA LYS A 321 14.62 -19.49 18.61
C LYS A 321 13.64 -18.87 17.58
N ASP A 322 12.52 -18.27 18.02
CA ASP A 322 11.45 -17.75 17.15
C ASP A 322 11.63 -16.26 16.77
N ASP A 323 12.76 -15.67 17.16
CA ASP A 323 13.03 -14.23 17.10
C ASP A 323 13.71 -13.78 15.80
N VAL A 324 13.27 -14.31 14.65
CA VAL A 324 13.76 -13.94 13.30
C VAL A 324 13.60 -12.43 12.99
N PHE A 325 12.72 -11.74 13.73
CA PHE A 325 12.48 -10.29 13.61
C PHE A 325 12.84 -9.51 14.88
N SER A 326 13.62 -10.11 15.79
CA SER A 326 14.10 -9.46 17.00
C SER A 326 15.46 -8.83 16.71
N ASP A 327 15.65 -7.57 17.06
CA ASP A 327 16.91 -6.84 16.88
C ASP A 327 17.93 -7.27 17.96
N SER A 328 18.31 -8.55 17.97
CA SER A 328 19.35 -9.09 18.84
C SER A 328 20.54 -9.55 18.01
N ASP A 329 21.66 -8.83 18.17
CA ASP A 329 22.95 -9.13 17.57
C ASP A 329 23.47 -10.52 17.98
N GLY A 330 23.61 -11.43 17.01
CA GLY A 330 24.26 -12.73 17.16
C GLY A 330 25.33 -12.92 16.11
N GLU A 331 26.58 -13.02 16.54
CA GLU A 331 27.76 -13.29 15.70
C GLU A 331 27.74 -14.72 15.14
N GLU A 332 27.97 -14.88 13.83
CA GLU A 332 28.40 -16.15 13.25
C GLU A 332 29.90 -16.36 13.49
N GLY A 333 30.23 -17.16 14.51
CA GLY A 333 31.55 -17.76 14.66
C GLY A 333 31.66 -18.99 13.76
N GLY A 334 32.39 -18.87 12.66
CA GLY A 334 32.70 -19.97 11.76
C GLY A 334 33.51 -21.08 12.43
N SER A 335 33.19 -22.34 12.12
CA SER A 335 34.16 -23.42 12.21
C SER A 335 33.99 -24.37 11.04
N SER A 336 34.91 -24.21 10.10
CA SER A 336 35.12 -25.08 8.96
C SER A 336 35.56 -26.47 9.42
N ARG A 337 34.86 -27.52 8.98
CA ARG A 337 35.42 -28.87 8.90
C ARG A 337 35.47 -29.29 7.44
N THR A 338 36.66 -29.13 6.86
CA THR A 338 37.05 -29.68 5.56
C THR A 338 37.31 -31.17 5.68
N THR A 339 36.59 -31.98 4.93
CA THR A 339 37.06 -33.28 4.45
C THR A 339 37.52 -33.13 3.01
N ARG A 340 38.78 -33.50 2.78
CA ARG A 340 39.40 -33.67 1.46
C ARG A 340 38.64 -34.74 0.68
N ASP A 341 38.45 -34.51 -0.61
CA ASP A 341 38.79 -35.52 -1.62
C ASP A 341 39.24 -34.83 -2.91
N GLN A 342 40.36 -35.32 -3.44
CA GLN A 342 40.93 -34.96 -4.72
C GLN A 342 40.28 -35.82 -5.81
N ALA A 343 39.97 -35.23 -6.96
CA ALA A 343 40.22 -35.86 -8.25
C ALA A 343 40.33 -34.81 -9.36
N SER A 344 41.39 -34.97 -10.12
CA SER A 344 41.94 -34.22 -11.25
C SER A 344 41.14 -34.28 -12.54
N GLY A 345 41.28 -33.25 -13.39
CA GLY A 345 41.32 -33.46 -14.84
C GLY A 345 40.88 -32.29 -15.75
N VAL A 346 41.87 -31.55 -16.28
CA VAL A 346 42.06 -31.04 -17.69
C VAL A 346 40.81 -30.56 -18.47
N GLY A 347 40.73 -29.41 -19.15
CA GLY A 347 41.66 -28.37 -19.62
C GLY A 347 40.98 -27.54 -20.74
N ALA A 348 41.70 -26.53 -21.25
CA ALA A 348 41.50 -25.77 -22.52
C ALA A 348 40.55 -24.54 -22.58
N ALA A 349 41.18 -23.37 -22.42
CA ALA A 349 41.37 -22.30 -23.43
C ALA A 349 40.20 -21.73 -24.28
N THR A 350 40.07 -20.40 -24.15
CA THR A 350 39.88 -19.33 -25.17
C THR A 350 38.61 -19.29 -26.04
N ASN A 351 37.88 -18.17 -25.95
CA ASN A 351 37.78 -17.24 -27.08
C ASN A 351 37.31 -15.83 -26.68
N HIS A 352 38.00 -14.85 -27.24
CA HIS A 352 37.64 -13.43 -27.30
C HIS A 352 36.54 -13.21 -28.34
N THR A 353 35.60 -12.31 -28.05
CA THR A 353 35.05 -11.43 -29.09
C THR A 353 34.60 -10.09 -28.50
N ALA A 354 35.18 -9.03 -29.03
CA ALA A 354 34.80 -7.63 -28.81
C ALA A 354 33.59 -7.26 -29.69
N GLY A 355 32.81 -6.25 -29.27
CA GLY A 355 31.70 -5.73 -30.05
C GLY A 355 31.11 -4.43 -29.50
N LEU A 356 31.70 -3.32 -29.95
CA LEU A 356 31.21 -1.93 -30.10
C LEU A 356 30.10 -1.35 -29.19
N THR A 357 30.55 -0.31 -28.49
CA THR A 357 29.95 1.03 -28.28
C THR A 357 28.82 1.49 -29.22
N GLN A 358 27.74 2.01 -28.64
CA GLN A 358 27.06 3.22 -29.15
C GLN A 358 26.65 4.15 -28.00
N ARG A 359 26.88 5.43 -28.24
CA ARG A 359 26.85 6.58 -27.33
C ARG A 359 25.87 7.58 -27.95
N THR A 360 24.80 7.93 -27.24
CA THR A 360 23.90 9.03 -27.61
C THR A 360 23.41 9.69 -26.32
N GLN A 361 24.14 10.69 -25.83
CA GLN A 361 23.79 12.13 -25.89
C GLN A 361 22.58 12.52 -25.05
N GLN A 362 22.90 13.08 -23.87
CA GLN A 362 22.06 13.96 -23.07
C GLN A 362 21.84 15.29 -23.80
N MET A 363 20.63 15.84 -23.72
CA MET A 363 20.39 17.27 -23.94
C MET A 363 19.61 17.83 -22.77
N SER A 364 20.26 18.78 -22.10
CA SER A 364 19.74 19.64 -21.03
C SER A 364 19.11 20.88 -21.67
N THR A 365 17.99 21.36 -21.12
CA THR A 365 17.46 22.70 -21.40
C THR A 365 17.01 23.36 -20.10
N GLU A 366 17.69 24.46 -19.73
CA GLU A 366 17.13 25.55 -18.93
C GLU A 366 17.47 26.89 -19.65
N PRO A 367 17.07 28.08 -19.16
CA PRO A 367 15.97 28.82 -19.75
C PRO A 367 16.41 30.21 -20.28
N THR A 368 15.68 30.76 -21.25
CA THR A 368 15.94 32.12 -21.74
C THR A 368 14.96 33.11 -21.14
N GLN A 369 15.49 34.07 -20.39
CA GLN A 369 14.81 35.28 -19.91
C GLN A 369 14.57 36.27 -21.05
N THR A 370 13.40 36.94 -21.06
CA THR A 370 13.27 38.29 -21.63
C THR A 370 12.28 39.13 -20.82
N LYS A 371 12.64 40.41 -20.66
CA LYS A 371 12.10 41.43 -19.74
C LYS A 371 10.94 42.24 -20.32
N SER A 372 10.33 43.03 -19.42
CA SER A 372 9.53 44.28 -19.58
C SER A 372 8.01 44.10 -19.55
N ALA A 373 7.18 44.94 -18.92
CA ALA A 373 7.33 46.04 -17.95
C ALA A 373 5.94 46.33 -17.32
N ASN A 374 5.90 46.87 -16.10
CA ASN A 374 4.69 47.35 -15.40
C ASN A 374 4.08 48.60 -16.05
N PRO A 375 2.85 48.98 -15.66
CA PRO A 375 2.76 50.11 -14.72
C PRO A 375 1.82 49.89 -13.52
N VAL A 376 2.09 50.73 -12.52
CA VAL A 376 1.53 50.87 -11.17
C VAL A 376 0.19 51.61 -11.20
N LEU A 377 -0.70 51.33 -10.23
CA LEU A 377 -1.52 52.35 -9.54
C LEU A 377 -2.00 51.84 -8.17
N ASP A 378 -1.91 52.76 -7.19
CA ASP A 378 -2.10 52.64 -5.75
C ASP A 378 -3.55 52.41 -5.27
N GLY A 379 -3.69 51.93 -4.03
CA GLY A 379 -4.94 52.05 -3.26
C GLY A 379 -4.96 51.29 -1.94
N ALA A 380 -4.48 51.91 -0.86
CA ALA A 380 -4.54 51.40 0.50
C ALA A 380 -5.97 51.36 1.06
N SER A 381 -6.28 50.38 1.92
CA SER A 381 -7.19 50.52 3.08
C SER A 381 -7.13 49.31 4.03
N LYS A 382 -7.02 49.61 5.33
CA LYS A 382 -7.13 48.70 6.47
C LYS A 382 -8.59 48.26 6.69
N SER A 383 -8.82 47.02 7.12
CA SER A 383 -9.78 46.71 8.20
C SER A 383 -9.58 45.27 8.66
N GLY A 384 -9.49 45.07 9.97
CA GLY A 384 -9.63 43.75 10.58
C GLY A 384 -11.08 43.28 10.52
N SER A 385 -11.27 41.96 10.53
CA SER A 385 -12.44 41.33 11.14
C SER A 385 -12.14 39.84 11.36
N VAL A 386 -12.38 39.45 12.61
CA VAL A 386 -12.59 38.09 13.09
C VAL A 386 -13.54 37.36 12.14
N ILE A 387 -13.19 36.13 11.73
CA ILE A 387 -14.13 35.23 11.04
C ILE A 387 -14.69 34.28 12.09
N GLU A 388 -15.90 34.59 12.55
CA GLU A 388 -16.76 33.66 13.26
C GLU A 388 -17.19 32.53 12.32
N THR A 389 -17.05 31.29 12.80
CA THR A 389 -17.67 30.10 12.22
C THR A 389 -19.20 30.18 12.39
N PRO A 390 -20.01 30.06 11.32
CA PRO A 390 -21.44 29.92 11.50
C PRO A 390 -21.76 28.48 11.90
N LYS A 391 -22.35 28.32 13.09
CA LYS A 391 -23.12 27.13 13.48
C LYS A 391 -24.29 26.97 12.52
N LEU A 392 -24.30 25.91 11.72
CA LEU A 392 -25.50 25.50 11.00
C LEU A 392 -26.27 24.49 11.86
N GLY A 393 -27.47 24.91 12.26
CA GLY A 393 -28.41 24.11 13.03
C GLY A 393 -28.98 22.94 12.23
N SER A 394 -29.44 21.92 12.96
CA SER A 394 -30.09 20.73 12.45
C SER A 394 -31.28 21.07 11.55
N SER A 395 -31.16 20.76 10.27
CA SER A 395 -32.27 20.72 9.32
C SER A 395 -32.17 19.39 8.59
N SER A 396 -33.30 18.69 8.53
CA SER A 396 -33.49 17.34 7.98
C SER A 396 -32.70 17.08 6.70
N ALA A 397 -32.12 15.88 6.61
CA ALA A 397 -31.52 15.33 5.40
C ALA A 397 -32.43 15.59 4.19
N THR A 398 -31.99 16.48 3.30
CA THR A 398 -32.63 16.68 1.99
C THR A 398 -32.43 15.43 1.16
N ASP A 399 -33.52 14.93 0.55
CA ASP A 399 -33.52 13.75 -0.32
C ASP A 399 -32.47 13.87 -1.44
N PHE A 400 -31.31 13.23 -1.23
CA PHE A 400 -30.28 13.10 -2.25
C PHE A 400 -30.76 12.14 -3.33
N LYS A 401 -30.95 12.64 -4.55
CA LYS A 401 -31.35 11.83 -5.70
C LYS A 401 -30.12 11.12 -6.29
N ALA A 402 -29.68 10.05 -5.62
CA ALA A 402 -28.72 9.11 -6.19
C ALA A 402 -29.39 8.37 -7.35
N ILE A 403 -28.94 8.59 -8.58
CA ILE A 403 -29.35 7.81 -9.74
C ILE A 403 -28.22 6.84 -10.06
N ALA A 404 -28.38 5.58 -9.65
CA ALA A 404 -27.55 4.51 -10.18
C ALA A 404 -28.07 4.14 -11.57
N ALA A 405 -27.34 4.53 -12.62
CA ALA A 405 -27.51 3.91 -13.93
C ALA A 405 -27.09 2.44 -13.83
N ASP A 406 -27.66 1.52 -14.60
CA ASP A 406 -27.27 0.11 -14.63
C ASP A 406 -25.73 -0.07 -14.76
N ALA A 407 -25.18 -1.16 -14.25
CA ALA A 407 -23.75 -1.51 -14.28
C ALA A 407 -23.27 -1.74 -15.71
N SER A 408 -23.10 -0.65 -16.45
CA SER A 408 -22.84 -0.73 -17.87
C SER A 408 -21.97 0.43 -18.35
N VAL A 409 -20.97 0.08 -19.14
CA VAL A 409 -19.87 0.96 -19.51
C VAL A 409 -19.82 1.14 -21.00
N PHE A 410 -19.42 2.36 -21.33
CA PHE A 410 -19.13 2.94 -22.63
C PHE A 410 -18.41 1.96 -23.57
N SER A 411 -19.02 1.69 -24.71
CA SER A 411 -18.36 1.20 -25.92
C SER A 411 -17.95 2.42 -26.74
N PHE A 412 -16.65 2.63 -26.90
CA PHE A 412 -16.12 3.38 -28.02
C PHE A 412 -15.92 2.33 -29.10
N GLY A 413 -16.65 2.44 -30.21
CA GLY A 413 -16.52 1.51 -31.33
C GLY A 413 -15.06 1.44 -31.76
N ASP A 414 -14.42 0.30 -31.46
CA ASP A 414 -13.28 -0.19 -32.21
C ASP A 414 -13.90 -1.22 -33.15
N ASP A 415 -14.46 -0.73 -34.27
CA ASP A 415 -15.03 -1.58 -35.32
C ASP A 415 -13.95 -2.11 -36.28
N ASP A 416 -12.67 -1.84 -36.01
CA ASP A 416 -11.56 -2.33 -36.81
C ASP A 416 -10.59 -3.09 -35.90
N ASP A 417 -10.61 -4.42 -36.04
CA ASP A 417 -9.60 -5.41 -35.65
C ASP A 417 -10.23 -6.54 -34.81
N PHE A 418 -10.96 -7.44 -35.46
CA PHE A 418 -10.90 -8.89 -35.22
C PHE A 418 -11.61 -9.63 -36.35
N GLU A 419 -11.09 -9.50 -37.58
CA GLU A 419 -11.07 -10.64 -38.51
C GLU A 419 -9.64 -11.19 -38.53
N SER A 420 -9.41 -12.30 -37.83
CA SER A 420 -8.55 -13.39 -38.31
C SER A 420 -8.58 -14.54 -37.31
N GLU A 421 -9.06 -15.67 -37.84
CA GLU A 421 -9.10 -17.09 -37.42
C GLU A 421 -8.39 -17.56 -36.15
#